data_AF-A0A9P6DD25-F1
#
_entry.id   AF-A0A9P6DD25-F1
#
_cell.length_a   1.000
_cell.length_b   1.000
_cell.length_c   1.000
_cell.angle_alpha   90.00
_cell.angle_beta   90.00
_cell.angle_gamma   90.00
#
_symmetry.space_group_name_H-M   'P 1'
#
loop_
_entity.id
_entity.type
_entity.pdbx_description
1 polymer ?
#
loop_
_entity_poly.entity_id
_entity_poly.type
_entity_poly.pdbx_seq_one_letter_code
_entity_poly.pdbx_strand_id
1 'polypeptide(L)'
;VVAEFVPIDFRPDDQGELRMLKQDTGMQGSMREALYIKPAHKRMMGQEYAHLKLNIFIRGKMISVRKNEHNSPMCYWCHTVSDRHFAANCTAEVELCGHCGSEHRSRECS
;
A
#
# COMPACT_ATOMS: atom_id res chain seq x y z
N VAL A 1 8.54 3.77 -3.46
CA VAL A 1 7.78 3.03 -2.41
C VAL A 1 7.16 4.02 -1.47
N VAL A 2 6.01 3.69 -0.90
CA VAL A 2 5.51 4.37 0.29
C VAL A 2 5.69 3.43 1.48
N ALA A 3 6.38 3.89 2.52
CA ALA A 3 6.40 3.23 3.81
C ALA A 3 5.35 3.91 4.69
N GLU A 4 4.41 3.12 5.19
CA GLU A 4 3.27 3.57 6.00
C GLU A 4 3.61 3.48 7.48
N PHE A 5 2.92 4.26 8.30
CA PHE A 5 3.05 4.23 9.77
C PHE A 5 4.48 4.38 10.30
N VAL A 6 5.29 5.24 9.67
CA VAL A 6 6.66 5.51 10.13
C VAL A 6 6.60 6.51 11.28
N PRO A 7 7.25 6.22 12.43
CA PRO A 7 7.35 7.17 13.55
C PRO A 7 7.82 8.55 13.08
N ILE A 8 7.24 9.63 13.61
CA ILE A 8 7.56 11.00 13.17
C ILE A 8 8.94 11.51 13.61
N ASP A 9 9.59 10.80 14.54
CA ASP A 9 10.93 11.04 15.07
C ASP A 9 12.03 10.41 14.20
N PHE A 10 11.70 9.48 13.30
CA PHE A 10 12.62 8.96 12.29
C PHE A 10 13.20 10.10 11.44
N ARG A 11 14.51 10.06 11.23
CA ARG A 11 15.26 11.14 10.57
C ARG A 11 15.70 10.68 9.17
N PRO A 12 14.90 10.97 8.11
CA PRO A 12 15.18 10.47 6.77
C PRO A 12 16.42 11.12 6.11
N ASP A 13 16.93 12.21 6.67
CA ASP A 13 18.16 12.89 6.29
C ASP A 13 19.41 12.30 6.99
N ASP A 14 19.21 11.49 8.03
CA ASP A 14 20.30 10.84 8.77
C ASP A 14 20.76 9.55 8.06
N GLN A 15 22.03 9.55 7.64
CA GLN A 15 22.65 8.39 6.97
C GLN A 15 22.87 7.18 7.91
N GLY A 16 22.84 7.38 9.24
CA GLY A 16 22.86 6.32 10.24
C GLY A 16 21.52 5.58 10.29
N GLU A 17 20.42 6.30 10.39
CA GLU A 17 19.08 5.69 10.43
C GLU A 17 18.73 4.99 9.10
N LEU A 18 19.09 5.59 7.96
CA LEU A 18 18.94 4.93 6.66
C LEU A 18 19.78 3.65 6.52
N ARG A 19 20.91 3.55 7.22
CA ARG A 19 21.73 2.33 7.25
C ARG A 19 21.10 1.26 8.12
N MET A 20 20.61 1.61 9.31
CA MET A 20 19.89 0.68 10.19
C MET A 20 18.64 0.13 9.50
N LEU A 21 17.85 1.00 8.88
CA LEU A 21 16.66 0.61 8.11
C LEU A 21 16.99 -0.43 7.02
N LYS A 22 18.10 -0.25 6.29
CA LYS A 22 18.54 -1.22 5.27
C LYS A 22 18.91 -2.57 5.88
N GLN A 23 19.59 -2.54 7.03
CA GLN A 23 20.02 -3.76 7.73
C GLN A 23 18.81 -4.55 8.25
N ASP A 24 17.85 -3.87 8.88
CA ASP A 24 16.67 -4.51 9.47
C ASP A 24 15.71 -5.07 8.41
N THR A 25 15.62 -4.42 7.25
CA THR A 25 14.70 -4.82 6.17
C THR A 25 15.31 -5.79 5.15
N GLY A 26 16.62 -6.06 5.22
CA GLY A 26 17.32 -6.88 4.23
C GLY A 26 17.28 -6.32 2.80
N MET A 27 17.01 -5.02 2.65
CA MET A 27 16.83 -4.40 1.34
C MET A 27 18.11 -4.42 0.50
N GLN A 28 18.06 -5.07 -0.65
CA GLN A 28 19.13 -5.03 -1.66
C GLN A 28 18.98 -3.80 -2.57
N GLY A 29 19.89 -2.83 -2.44
CA GLY A 29 19.93 -1.62 -3.25
C GLY A 29 20.42 -0.38 -2.50
N SER A 30 20.77 0.69 -3.22
CA SER A 30 21.09 1.97 -2.58
C SER A 30 19.80 2.79 -2.41
N MET A 31 19.18 2.73 -1.23
CA MET A 31 18.27 3.80 -0.81
C MET A 31 19.10 5.07 -0.70
N ARG A 32 18.80 6.06 -1.55
CA ARG A 32 19.50 7.35 -1.58
C ARG A 32 18.70 8.44 -0.90
N GLU A 33 17.39 8.28 -0.83
CA GLU A 33 16.51 9.34 -0.37
C GLU A 33 15.22 8.74 0.20
N ALA A 34 14.87 9.21 1.39
CA ALA A 34 13.59 9.03 2.04
C ALA A 34 13.03 10.43 2.33
N LEU A 35 11.73 10.63 2.17
CA LEU A 35 11.09 11.92 2.43
C LEU A 35 9.71 11.69 3.03
N TYR A 36 9.35 12.42 4.08
CA TYR A 36 7.95 12.43 4.52
C TYR A 36 7.06 13.05 3.46
N ILE A 37 5.97 12.37 3.14
CA ILE A 37 4.96 12.86 2.19
C ILE A 37 4.29 14.11 2.75
N LYS A 38 4.01 14.12 4.07
CA LYS A 38 3.49 15.29 4.78
C LYS A 38 4.60 15.95 5.60
N PRO A 39 4.97 17.21 5.30
CA PRO A 39 5.95 17.95 6.09
C PRO A 39 5.40 18.24 7.50
N ALA A 40 6.29 18.44 8.47
CA ALA A 40 5.94 18.56 9.89
C ALA A 40 4.82 19.57 10.18
N HIS A 41 4.88 20.75 9.55
CA HIS A 41 3.88 21.81 9.72
C HIS A 41 2.47 21.50 9.17
N LYS A 42 2.30 20.40 8.43
CA LYS A 42 1.00 19.92 7.93
C LYS A 42 0.50 18.67 8.66
N ARG A 43 1.19 18.23 9.72
CA ARG A 43 0.79 17.11 10.55
C ARG A 43 -0.27 17.56 11.55
N MET A 44 -1.17 16.66 11.91
CA MET A 44 -2.16 16.93 12.96
C MET A 44 -1.46 17.01 14.33
N MET A 45 -2.03 17.78 15.26
CA MET A 45 -1.53 17.82 16.63
C MET A 45 -1.66 16.44 17.28
N GLY A 46 -0.58 15.94 17.90
CA GLY A 46 -0.54 14.60 18.49
C GLY A 46 -0.34 13.45 17.50
N GLN A 47 -0.03 13.74 16.23
CA GLN A 47 0.24 12.69 15.25
C GLN A 47 1.61 12.03 15.51
N GLU A 48 1.60 10.73 15.84
CA GLU A 48 2.82 9.96 16.16
C GLU A 48 3.47 9.26 14.94
N TYR A 49 2.69 9.06 13.87
CA TYR A 49 3.13 8.33 12.68
C TYR A 49 2.82 9.08 11.39
N ALA A 50 3.65 8.91 10.36
CA ALA A 50 3.48 9.52 9.04
C ALA A 50 3.96 8.58 7.92
N HIS A 51 3.69 8.94 6.67
CA HIS A 51 4.11 8.15 5.52
C HIS A 51 5.38 8.71 4.89
N LEU A 52 6.33 7.83 4.58
CA LEU A 52 7.54 8.15 3.85
C LEU A 52 7.41 7.72 2.38
N LYS A 53 7.90 8.57 1.49
CA LYS A 53 8.26 8.20 0.12
C LYS A 53 9.73 7.77 0.10
N LEU A 54 9.99 6.54 -0.30
CA LEU A 54 11.34 6.00 -0.48
C LEU A 54 11.68 5.91 -1.96
N ASN A 55 12.83 6.48 -2.33
CA ASN A 55 13.43 6.36 -3.66
C ASN A 55 14.54 5.30 -3.62
N ILE A 56 14.28 4.17 -4.25
CA ILE A 56 15.20 3.03 -4.29
C ILE A 56 15.95 3.05 -5.61
N PHE A 57 17.28 2.93 -5.55
CA PHE A 57 18.11 2.77 -6.73
C PHE A 57 18.75 1.38 -6.76
N ILE A 58 18.61 0.69 -7.88
CA ILE A 58 19.27 -0.60 -8.16
C ILE A 58 20.23 -0.39 -9.33
N ARG A 59 21.52 -0.63 -9.10
CA ARG A 59 22.59 -0.42 -10.10
C ARG A 59 22.54 0.96 -10.78
N GLY A 60 22.24 2.00 -10.00
CA GLY A 60 22.16 3.40 -10.47
C GLY A 60 20.83 3.79 -11.14
N LYS A 61 19.90 2.85 -11.37
CA LYS A 61 18.57 3.14 -11.90
C LYS A 61 17.56 3.32 -10.78
N MET A 62 16.79 4.42 -10.81
CA MET A 62 15.67 4.62 -9.91
C MET A 62 14.57 3.61 -10.23
N ILE A 63 14.12 2.85 -9.23
CA ILE A 63 13.10 1.81 -9.40
C ILE A 63 11.80 2.27 -8.73
N SER A 64 10.72 2.26 -9.51
CA SER A 64 9.38 2.38 -8.96
C SER A 64 8.99 1.03 -8.36
N VAL A 65 8.82 1.01 -7.05
CA VAL A 65 8.41 -0.18 -6.30
C VAL A 65 7.05 0.13 -5.68
N ARG A 66 6.11 -0.78 -5.90
CA ARG A 66 4.73 -0.76 -5.42
C ARG A 66 4.57 -1.87 -4.39
N LYS A 67 3.75 -1.67 -3.36
CA LYS A 67 3.33 -2.76 -2.48
C LYS A 67 2.73 -3.84 -3.38
N ASN A 68 3.20 -5.08 -3.24
CA ASN A 68 2.62 -6.20 -3.96
C ASN A 68 1.30 -6.54 -3.25
N GLU A 69 0.29 -5.70 -3.44
CA GLU A 69 -1.09 -6.07 -3.12
C GLU A 69 -1.40 -7.20 -4.07
N HIS A 70 -1.28 -8.44 -3.60
CA HIS A 70 -2.01 -9.53 -4.20
C HIS A 70 -3.47 -9.10 -4.13
N ASN A 71 -3.97 -8.56 -5.24
CA ASN A 71 -5.39 -8.41 -5.43
C ASN A 71 -5.87 -9.85 -5.58
N SER A 72 -6.14 -10.51 -4.45
CA SER A 72 -6.59 -11.89 -4.49
C SER A 72 -7.78 -11.92 -5.43
N PRO A 73 -7.74 -12.74 -6.50
CA PRO A 73 -8.79 -12.72 -7.50
C PRO A 73 -10.11 -12.96 -6.78
N MET A 74 -10.99 -11.96 -6.87
CA MET A 74 -12.32 -12.01 -6.30
C MET A 74 -13.32 -12.01 -7.44
N CYS A 75 -14.36 -12.81 -7.30
CA CYS A 75 -15.45 -12.80 -8.26
C CYS A 75 -16.22 -11.48 -8.12
N TYR A 76 -16.31 -10.67 -9.17
CA TYR A 76 -17.05 -9.38 -9.14
C TYR A 76 -18.57 -9.54 -9.03
N TRP A 77 -19.10 -10.77 -9.03
CA TRP A 77 -20.52 -11.05 -8.84
C TRP A 77 -20.86 -11.36 -7.39
N CYS A 78 -20.13 -12.27 -6.75
CA CYS A 78 -20.38 -12.70 -5.37
C CYS A 78 -19.34 -12.20 -4.36
N HIS A 79 -18.35 -11.42 -4.81
CA HIS A 79 -17.25 -10.87 -4.02
C HIS A 79 -16.44 -11.90 -3.19
N THR A 80 -16.58 -13.20 -3.49
CA THR A 80 -15.83 -14.25 -2.83
C THR A 80 -14.40 -14.25 -3.35
N VAL A 81 -13.44 -14.19 -2.42
CA VAL A 81 -12.01 -14.34 -2.70
C VAL A 81 -11.74 -15.83 -2.94
N SER A 82 -11.54 -16.22 -4.20
CA SER A 82 -11.19 -17.59 -4.55
C SER A 82 -10.57 -17.67 -5.95
N ASP A 83 -9.59 -18.55 -6.11
CA ASP A 83 -9.04 -18.89 -7.44
C ASP A 83 -9.98 -19.79 -8.27
N ARG A 84 -11.18 -20.09 -7.76
CA ARG A 84 -12.07 -21.11 -8.34
C ARG A 84 -12.93 -20.60 -9.49
N HIS A 85 -13.32 -19.32 -9.47
CA HIS A 85 -14.19 -18.76 -10.50
C HIS A 85 -14.13 -17.23 -10.59
N PHE A 86 -14.48 -16.71 -11.77
CA PHE A 86 -14.72 -15.30 -12.03
C PHE A 86 -16.21 -15.05 -12.31
N ALA A 87 -16.61 -13.79 -12.38
CA ALA A 87 -18.02 -13.39 -12.60
C ALA A 87 -18.69 -14.10 -13.79
N ALA A 88 -17.94 -14.33 -14.89
CA ALA A 88 -18.46 -15.04 -16.06
C ALA A 88 -18.93 -16.48 -15.79
N ASN A 89 -18.38 -17.14 -14.76
CA ASN A 89 -18.68 -18.52 -14.37
C ASN A 89 -19.26 -18.59 -12.95
N CYS A 90 -19.80 -17.49 -12.42
CA CYS A 90 -20.38 -17.47 -11.08
C CYS A 90 -21.74 -18.17 -11.06
N THR A 91 -21.95 -19.04 -10.08
CA THR A 91 -23.22 -19.74 -9.86
C THR A 91 -24.08 -19.11 -8.76
N ALA A 92 -23.66 -17.94 -8.24
CA ALA A 92 -24.43 -17.25 -7.22
C ALA A 92 -25.68 -16.61 -7.84
N GLU A 93 -26.83 -16.82 -7.20
CA GLU A 93 -28.13 -16.36 -7.70
C GLU A 93 -28.30 -14.84 -7.63
N VAL A 94 -27.56 -14.19 -6.72
CA VAL A 94 -27.63 -12.75 -6.45
C VAL A 94 -26.27 -12.09 -6.69
N GLU A 95 -26.31 -10.93 -7.37
CA GLU A 95 -25.18 -10.02 -7.49
C GLU A 95 -25.05 -9.23 -6.17
N LEU A 96 -23.88 -9.30 -5.54
CA LEU A 96 -23.58 -8.52 -4.34
C LEU A 96 -22.90 -7.20 -4.71
N CYS A 97 -23.19 -6.16 -3.94
CA CYS A 97 -22.58 -4.86 -4.11
C CYS A 97 -21.11 -4.88 -3.70
N GLY A 98 -20.22 -4.44 -4.59
CA GLY A 98 -18.80 -4.31 -4.29
C GLY A 98 -18.44 -3.17 -3.34
N HIS A 99 -19.41 -2.31 -2.99
CA HIS A 99 -19.23 -1.23 -2.04
C HIS A 99 -19.68 -1.59 -0.62
N CYS A 100 -20.90 -2.14 -0.46
CA CYS A 100 -21.48 -2.42 0.85
C CYS A 100 -21.75 -3.91 1.14
N GLY A 101 -21.56 -4.80 0.16
CA GLY A 101 -21.78 -6.24 0.30
C GLY A 101 -23.24 -6.69 0.33
N SER A 102 -24.20 -5.78 0.12
CA SER A 102 -25.64 -6.10 0.11
C SER A 102 -26.14 -6.53 -1.27
N GLU A 103 -27.34 -7.12 -1.32
CA GLU A 103 -28.00 -7.57 -2.56
C GLU A 103 -28.52 -6.41 -3.40
N HIS A 104 -27.62 -5.77 -4.14
CA HIS A 104 -27.93 -4.81 -5.19
C HIS A 104 -26.72 -4.59 -6.09
N ARG A 105 -26.96 -4.02 -7.27
CA ARG A 105 -25.87 -3.66 -8.20
C ARG A 105 -25.09 -2.50 -7.61
N SER A 106 -23.76 -2.54 -7.71
CA SER A 106 -22.90 -1.49 -7.13
C SER A 106 -23.24 -0.05 -7.58
N ARG A 107 -23.85 0.10 -8.78
CA ARG A 107 -24.31 1.39 -9.31
C ARG A 107 -25.58 1.95 -8.63
N GLU A 108 -26.30 1.11 -7.90
CA GLU A 108 -27.54 1.39 -7.18
C GLU A 108 -27.31 1.52 -5.67
N CYS A 109 -26.05 1.45 -5.22
CA CYS A 109 -25.68 1.63 -3.82
C CYS A 109 -25.89 3.09 -3.39
N SER A 110 -26.66 3.28 -2.33
CA SER A 110 -26.95 4.58 -1.68
C SER A 110 -26.33 4.68 -0.30
#